data_AF-A0A9X2S9V6-F1
#
_entry.id   AF-A0A9X2S9V6-F1
#
_cell.length_a   1.000
_cell.length_b   1.000
_cell.length_c   1.000
_cell.angle_alpha   90.00
_cell.angle_beta   90.00
_cell.angle_gamma   90.00
#
_symmetry.space_group_name_H-M   'P 1'
#
loop_
_entity.id
_entity.type
_entity.pdbx_description
1 polymer ?
#
loop_
_entity_poly.entity_id
_entity_poly.type
_entity_poly.pdbx_seq_one_letter_code
_entity_poly.pdbx_strand_id
1 'polypeptide(L)'
;MGYITIRELLELPIQISPNLNAPTGNIESQHLLIEEIWKGLHVGGLVWNDDYTIDNIESYERYTAIHGFFNGTLTWNGQKYEELTDEQKIVFQEYKLSHIQDNRTPAERMEAIKRYYKL
;
A
#
# COMPACT_ATOMS: atom_id res chain seq x y z
N MET A 1 8.57 -8.54 10.06
CA MET A 1 7.27 -8.01 9.64
C MET A 1 6.80 -7.07 10.73
N GLY A 2 6.59 -5.81 10.39
CA GLY A 2 6.15 -4.76 11.32
C GLY A 2 4.76 -4.25 10.96
N TYR A 3 4.27 -3.29 11.74
CA TYR A 3 3.04 -2.55 11.45
C TYR A 3 3.37 -1.06 11.33
N ILE A 4 2.66 -0.37 10.44
CA ILE A 4 2.73 1.07 10.25
C ILE A 4 1.31 1.59 10.05
N THR A 5 1.00 2.75 10.64
CA THR A 5 -0.28 3.43 10.39
C THR A 5 -0.27 4.09 9.00
N ILE A 6 -1.45 4.36 8.46
CA ILE A 6 -1.55 5.17 7.24
C ILE A 6 -0.94 6.56 7.46
N ARG A 7 -1.11 7.17 8.63
CA ARG A 7 -0.46 8.46 8.95
C ARG A 7 1.07 8.37 8.82
N GLU A 8 1.69 7.42 9.49
CA GLU A 8 3.14 7.22 9.45
C GLU A 8 3.63 6.91 8.02
N LEU A 9 2.87 6.11 7.27
CA LEU A 9 3.19 5.81 5.87
C LEU A 9 3.31 7.08 5.01
N LEU A 10 2.40 8.05 5.20
CA LEU A 10 2.38 9.30 4.43
C LEU A 10 3.56 10.23 4.78
N GLU A 11 4.23 10.00 5.90
CA GLU A 11 5.43 10.74 6.33
C GLU A 11 6.72 10.10 5.82
N LEU A 12 6.67 8.85 5.34
CA LEU A 12 7.84 8.16 4.82
C LEU A 12 8.23 8.67 3.43
N PRO A 13 9.54 8.73 3.11
CA PRO A 13 10.04 9.16 1.80
C PRO A 13 9.94 8.02 0.77
N ILE A 14 8.76 7.42 0.63
CA ILE A 14 8.53 6.28 -0.27
C ILE A 14 8.76 6.70 -1.72
N GLN A 15 9.56 5.90 -2.43
CA GLN A 15 9.83 6.05 -3.85
C GLN A 15 9.21 4.88 -4.61
N ILE A 16 8.76 5.13 -5.84
CA ILE A 16 8.29 4.06 -6.72
C ILE A 16 9.40 3.75 -7.71
N SER A 17 9.79 2.48 -7.80
CA SER A 17 10.80 2.03 -8.75
C SER A 17 10.37 2.38 -10.18
N PRO A 18 11.26 2.99 -11.00
CA PRO A 18 10.93 3.35 -12.38
C PRO A 18 10.67 2.14 -13.27
N ASN A 19 11.10 0.95 -12.84
CA ASN A 19 10.91 -0.31 -13.56
C ASN A 19 9.55 -0.95 -13.29
N LEU A 20 8.75 -0.41 -12.37
CA LEU A 20 7.34 -0.75 -12.25
C LEU A 20 6.58 -0.18 -13.45
N ASN A 21 6.66 -0.89 -14.58
CA ASN A 21 5.74 -0.74 -15.72
C ASN A 21 4.37 -1.32 -15.34
N ALA A 22 3.85 -0.98 -14.17
CA ALA A 22 2.56 -1.47 -13.74
C ALA A 22 1.51 -0.76 -14.61
N PRO A 23 0.60 -1.49 -15.30
CA PRO A 23 -0.64 -0.87 -15.71
C PRO A 23 -1.22 -0.23 -14.45
N THR A 24 -1.62 1.04 -14.53
CA THR A 24 -2.40 1.68 -13.45
C THR A 24 -3.42 0.67 -12.97
N GLY A 25 -3.30 0.21 -11.72
CA GLY A 25 -4.19 -0.82 -11.17
C GLY A 25 -5.63 -0.45 -11.46
N ASN A 26 -6.49 -1.45 -11.75
CA ASN A 26 -7.88 -1.19 -12.07
C ASN A 26 -8.49 -0.33 -10.94
N ILE A 27 -9.06 0.83 -11.30
CA ILE A 27 -9.68 1.79 -10.38
C ILE A 27 -10.67 1.06 -9.45
N GLU A 28 -11.39 0.06 -9.96
CA GLU A 28 -12.30 -0.77 -9.15
C GLU A 28 -11.59 -1.49 -8.00
N SER A 29 -10.39 -2.03 -8.24
CA SER A 29 -9.59 -2.71 -7.22
C SER A 29 -9.06 -1.72 -6.17
N GLN A 30 -8.74 -0.49 -6.58
CA GLN A 30 -8.32 0.56 -5.66
C GLN A 30 -9.49 1.05 -4.78
N HIS A 31 -10.70 1.20 -5.34
CA HIS A 31 -11.89 1.50 -4.55
C HIS A 31 -12.21 0.39 -3.55
N LEU A 32 -12.13 -0.88 -3.96
CA LEU A 32 -12.35 -2.02 -3.07
C LEU A 32 -11.38 -2.00 -1.89
N LEU A 33 -10.10 -1.71 -2.14
CA LEU A 33 -9.10 -1.58 -1.06
C LEU A 33 -9.48 -0.50 -0.05
N ILE A 34 -9.93 0.67 -0.51
CA ILE A 34 -10.39 1.74 0.39
C ILE A 34 -11.60 1.28 1.21
N GLU A 35 -12.57 0.60 0.59
CA GLU A 35 -13.70 0.04 1.33
C GLU A 35 -13.28 -1.01 2.38
N GLU A 36 -12.32 -1.87 2.06
CA GLU A 36 -11.84 -2.90 2.99
C GLU A 36 -11.12 -2.28 4.19
N ILE A 37 -10.33 -1.22 3.99
CA ILE A 37 -9.73 -0.44 5.07
C ILE A 37 -10.83 0.12 5.98
N TRP A 38 -11.89 0.71 5.40
CA TRP A 38 -13.02 1.26 6.16
C TRP A 38 -13.82 0.21 6.93
N LYS A 39 -13.91 -1.01 6.39
CA LYS A 39 -14.53 -2.16 7.07
C LYS A 39 -13.64 -2.74 8.18
N GLY A 40 -12.40 -2.25 8.34
CA GLY A 40 -11.42 -2.78 9.29
C GLY A 40 -10.88 -4.15 8.89
N LEU A 41 -11.02 -4.55 7.62
CA LEU A 41 -10.52 -5.82 7.10
C LEU A 41 -9.01 -5.72 6.85
N HIS A 42 -8.31 -6.85 6.88
CA HIS A 42 -6.88 -6.89 6.58
C HIS A 42 -6.62 -6.81 5.07
N VAL A 43 -6.01 -5.71 4.61
CA VAL A 43 -5.77 -5.45 3.16
C VAL A 43 -4.38 -5.84 2.66
N GLY A 44 -3.67 -6.69 3.41
CA GLY A 44 -2.30 -7.09 3.12
C GLY A 44 -1.27 -6.08 3.63
N GLY A 45 -0.09 -6.09 3.01
CA GLY A 45 1.04 -5.29 3.46
C GLY A 45 1.80 -4.58 2.35
N LEU A 46 2.67 -3.68 2.78
CA LEU A 46 3.60 -2.96 1.92
C LEU A 46 5.00 -3.56 2.04
N VAL A 47 5.67 -3.69 0.90
CA VAL A 47 7.05 -4.13 0.80
C VAL A 47 7.86 -3.05 0.11
N TRP A 48 8.91 -2.59 0.79
CA TRP A 48 9.90 -1.64 0.29
C TRP A 48 11.30 -2.10 0.70
N ASN A 49 12.34 -1.52 0.11
CA ASN A 49 13.75 -1.79 0.44
C ASN A 49 14.35 -0.67 1.33
N ASP A 50 15.63 -0.77 1.72
CA ASP A 50 16.31 0.17 2.63
C ASP A 50 16.22 1.66 2.24
N ASP A 51 16.10 1.96 0.95
CA ASP A 51 15.93 3.31 0.41
C ASP A 51 14.46 3.75 0.28
N TYR A 52 13.53 3.01 0.89
CA TYR A 52 12.08 3.24 0.83
C TYR A 52 11.49 3.10 -0.59
N THR A 53 12.16 2.39 -1.48
CA THR A 53 11.69 2.11 -2.83
C THR A 53 10.76 0.89 -2.84
N ILE A 54 9.55 1.09 -3.36
CA ILE A 54 8.62 0.03 -3.72
C ILE A 54 8.96 -0.47 -5.13
N ASP A 55 9.17 -1.77 -5.27
CA ASP A 55 9.54 -2.41 -6.54
C ASP A 55 8.62 -3.56 -6.97
N ASN A 56 7.51 -3.76 -6.25
CA ASN A 56 6.52 -4.80 -6.51
C ASN A 56 5.14 -4.19 -6.77
N ILE A 57 4.39 -4.83 -7.68
CA ILE A 57 3.11 -4.31 -8.18
C ILE A 57 2.08 -4.18 -7.06
N GLU A 58 1.97 -5.18 -6.19
CA GLU A 58 0.95 -5.15 -5.14
C GLU A 58 1.16 -4.00 -4.16
N SER A 59 2.39 -3.77 -3.69
CA SER A 59 2.68 -2.64 -2.79
C SER A 59 2.46 -1.30 -3.49
N TYR A 60 2.78 -1.23 -4.78
CA TYR A 60 2.52 -0.05 -5.60
C TYR A 60 1.01 0.24 -5.69
N GLU A 61 0.17 -0.76 -5.96
CA GLU A 61 -1.28 -0.61 -6.02
C GLU A 61 -1.88 -0.14 -4.69
N ARG A 62 -1.42 -0.71 -3.56
CA ARG A 62 -1.89 -0.27 -2.24
C ARG A 62 -1.47 1.16 -1.92
N TYR A 63 -0.19 1.47 -2.16
CA TYR A 63 0.35 2.81 -1.93
C TYR A 63 -0.38 3.87 -2.76
N THR A 64 -0.57 3.59 -4.05
CA THR A 64 -1.28 4.50 -4.97
C THR A 64 -2.76 4.63 -4.63
N ALA A 65 -3.44 3.57 -4.20
CA ALA A 65 -4.83 3.67 -3.75
C ALA A 65 -4.96 4.55 -2.50
N ILE A 66 -4.09 4.37 -1.50
CA ILE A 66 -4.11 5.19 -0.29
C ILE A 66 -3.87 6.67 -0.64
N HIS A 67 -2.81 6.97 -1.40
CA HIS A 67 -2.55 8.35 -1.83
C HIS A 67 -3.66 8.91 -2.74
N GLY A 68 -4.27 8.06 -3.57
CA GLY A 68 -5.39 8.41 -4.42
C GLY A 68 -6.64 8.82 -3.63
N PHE A 69 -6.86 8.21 -2.47
CA PHE A 69 -7.94 8.64 -1.59
C PHE A 69 -7.63 9.99 -0.93
N PHE A 70 -6.40 10.19 -0.44
CA PHE A 70 -5.97 11.45 0.17
C PHE A 70 -6.00 12.64 -0.78
N ASN A 71 -5.63 12.46 -2.04
CA ASN A 71 -5.62 13.52 -3.04
C ASN A 71 -6.99 13.72 -3.74
N GLY A 72 -8.01 12.96 -3.35
CA GLY A 72 -9.37 13.06 -3.87
C GLY A 72 -9.59 12.44 -5.26
N THR A 73 -8.65 11.64 -5.78
CA THR A 73 -8.85 10.87 -7.02
C THR A 73 -9.70 9.64 -6.81
N LEU A 74 -9.69 9.06 -5.61
CA LEU A 74 -10.59 8.00 -5.18
C LEU A 74 -11.60 8.51 -4.14
N THR A 75 -12.73 7.82 -4.06
CA THR A 75 -13.82 8.13 -3.13
C THR A 75 -14.26 6.87 -2.38
N TRP A 76 -14.80 7.08 -1.18
CA TRP A 76 -15.45 6.05 -0.38
C TRP A 76 -16.94 6.40 -0.28
N ASN A 77 -17.82 5.51 -0.76
CA ASN A 77 -19.26 5.77 -0.85
C ASN A 77 -19.61 7.10 -1.55
N GLY A 78 -18.81 7.50 -2.55
CA GLY A 78 -18.96 8.77 -3.26
C GLY A 78 -18.40 9.99 -2.52
N GLN A 79 -17.89 9.84 -1.30
CA GLN A 79 -17.27 10.92 -0.53
C GLN A 79 -15.75 10.94 -0.73
N LYS A 80 -15.19 12.13 -0.93
CA LYS A 80 -13.74 12.36 -0.92
C LYS A 80 -13.21 12.42 0.49
N TYR A 81 -11.91 12.19 0.66
CA TYR A 81 -11.26 12.30 1.97
C TYR A 81 -11.46 13.68 2.64
N GLU A 82 -11.44 14.76 1.87
CA GLU A 82 -11.63 16.13 2.39
C GLU A 82 -13.03 16.36 2.99
N GLU A 83 -14.04 15.65 2.48
CA GLU A 83 -15.46 15.76 2.86
C GLU A 83 -15.81 14.95 4.12
N LEU A 84 -14.87 14.13 4.61
CA LEU A 84 -15.05 13.34 5.83
C LEU A 84 -14.97 14.20 7.09
N THR A 85 -15.62 13.72 8.17
CA THR A 85 -15.46 14.31 9.50
C THR A 85 -14.04 14.08 10.04
N ASP A 86 -13.66 14.85 11.06
CA ASP A 86 -12.34 14.70 11.69
C ASP A 86 -12.18 13.32 12.33
N GLU A 87 -13.24 12.78 12.94
CA GLU A 87 -13.22 11.43 13.51
C GLU A 87 -13.01 10.36 12.43
N GLN A 88 -13.68 10.49 11.29
CA GLN A 88 -13.53 9.59 10.15
C GLN A 88 -12.08 9.65 9.62
N LYS A 89 -11.53 10.85 9.43
CA LYS A 89 -10.14 11.04 9.01
C LYS A 89 -9.17 10.37 9.96
N ILE A 90 -9.37 10.52 11.27
CA ILE A 90 -8.54 9.87 12.29
C ILE A 90 -8.65 8.34 12.18
N VAL A 91 -9.85 7.78 12.09
CA VAL A 91 -10.04 6.32 11.97
C VAL A 91 -9.29 5.76 10.76
N PHE A 92 -9.39 6.42 9.60
CA PHE A 92 -8.67 5.99 8.41
C PHE A 92 -7.15 6.10 8.58
N GLN A 93 -6.67 7.23 9.10
CA GLN A 93 -5.23 7.47 9.32
C GLN A 93 -4.59 6.49 10.30
N GLU A 94 -5.33 6.06 11.32
CA GLU A 94 -4.85 5.14 12.37
C GLU A 94 -4.96 3.65 11.96
N TYR A 95 -5.50 3.36 10.78
CA TYR A 95 -5.53 2.00 10.26
C TYR A 95 -4.10 1.47 10.11
N LYS A 96 -3.85 0.26 10.63
CA LYS A 96 -2.52 -0.38 10.65
C LYS A 96 -2.33 -1.30 9.46
N LEU A 97 -1.39 -0.94 8.60
CA LEU A 97 -0.90 -1.76 7.52
C LEU A 97 0.26 -2.62 8.02
N SER A 98 0.33 -3.85 7.54
CA SER A 98 1.54 -4.64 7.72
C SER A 98 2.63 -4.17 6.75
N HIS A 99 3.90 -4.30 7.14
CA HIS A 99 4.99 -4.02 6.22
C HIS A 99 6.18 -4.97 6.38
N ILE A 100 6.96 -5.05 5.30
CA ILE A 100 8.22 -5.78 5.24
C ILE A 100 9.25 -4.89 4.54
N GLN A 101 10.34 -4.61 5.24
CA GLN A 101 11.54 -4.08 4.62
C GLN A 101 12.33 -5.24 4.04
N ASP A 102 12.37 -5.36 2.71
CA ASP A 102 13.01 -6.45 1.99
C ASP A 102 14.16 -5.95 1.13
N ASN A 103 15.38 -6.17 1.62
CA ASN A 103 16.61 -5.74 0.94
C ASN A 103 17.18 -6.79 -0.01
N ARG A 104 16.46 -7.90 -0.21
CA ARG A 104 16.88 -8.94 -1.14
C ARG A 104 16.75 -8.42 -2.57
N THR A 105 17.79 -8.62 -3.35
CA THR A 105 17.74 -8.45 -4.80
C THR A 105 16.67 -9.37 -5.42
N PRO A 106 16.16 -9.07 -6.63
CA PRO A 106 15.22 -9.96 -7.32
C PRO A 106 15.74 -11.40 -7.46
N ALA A 107 17.05 -11.58 -7.68
CA ALA A 107 17.69 -12.88 -7.74
C ALA A 107 17.65 -13.61 -6.38
N GLU A 108 17.96 -12.92 -5.29
CA GLU A 108 17.90 -13.50 -3.94
C GLU A 108 16.45 -13.83 -3.52
N ARG A 109 15.48 -13.00 -3.93
CA ARG A 109 14.05 -13.31 -3.75
C ARG A 109 13.66 -14.57 -4.51
N MET A 110 14.05 -14.68 -5.78
CA MET A 110 13.80 -15.87 -6.60
C MET A 110 14.42 -17.13 -5.99
N GLU A 111 15.67 -17.04 -5.53
CA GLU A 111 16.36 -18.16 -4.86
C GLU A 111 15.74 -18.53 -3.50
N ALA A 112 15.20 -17.55 -2.77
CA ALA A 112 14.45 -17.81 -1.53
C ALA A 112 13.12 -18.51 -1.82
N ILE A 113 12.41 -18.10 -2.88
CA ILE A 113 11.16 -18.73 -3.34
C ILE A 113 11.42 -20.17 -3.75
N LYS A 114 12.43 -20.42 -4.60
CA LYS A 114 12.80 -21.78 -5.03
C LYS A 114 13.10 -22.69 -3.83
N ARG A 115 13.90 -22.21 -2.88
CA ARG A 115 14.21 -22.94 -1.64
C ARG A 115 12.96 -23.27 -0.82
N TYR A 116 12.03 -22.33 -0.70
CA TYR A 116 10.80 -22.53 0.06
C TYR A 116 9.87 -23.58 -0.58
N TYR A 117 9.74 -23.54 -1.90
CA TYR A 117 8.89 -24.48 -2.65
C TYR A 117 9.58 -25.78 -3.06
N LYS A 118 10.86 -25.99 -2.71
CA LYS A 118 11.70 -27.12 -3.14
C LYS A 118 11.73 -27.30 -4.67
N LEU A 119 11.78 -26.19 -5.40
CA LEU A 119 11.89 -26.14 -6.86
C LEU A 119 13.35 -26.15 -7.31
#